data_AF-A0A538CAX5-F1
#
_entry.id   AF-A0A538CAX5-F1
#
_cell.length_a   1.000
_cell.length_b   1.000
_cell.length_c   1.000
_cell.angle_alpha   90.00
_cell.angle_beta   90.00
_cell.angle_gamma   90.00
#
_symmetry.space_group_name_H-M   'P 1'
#
loop_
_entity.id
_entity.type
_entity.pdbx_description
1 polymer ?
#
loop_
_entity_poly.entity_id
_entity_poly.type
_entity_poly.pdbx_seq_one_letter_code
_entity_poly.pdbx_strand_id
1 'polypeptide(L)'
;MSGFDMADARERARISLALEQDDRREDHLPRSVGHAATLMLDAAVKGWITGLEDEARPVVRRAREWLEDSVARGEDFGDPPEYFALIRAHALAIACWMDGAPADRWFRETFRRRAKRFGAHHDELADYVRD
;
A
#
# COMPACT_ATOMS: atom_id res chain seq x y z
N MET A 1 26.62 8.34 18.48
CA MET A 1 25.65 7.94 17.43
C MET A 1 26.09 6.59 16.91
N SER A 2 25.38 5.50 17.21
CA SER A 2 25.61 4.24 16.51
C SER A 2 25.21 4.45 15.05
N GLY A 3 26.09 4.09 14.12
CA GLY A 3 25.78 4.12 12.69
C GLY A 3 24.57 3.22 12.40
N PHE A 4 23.84 3.54 11.33
CA PHE A 4 22.80 2.67 10.81
C PHE A 4 23.43 1.34 10.38
N ASP A 5 23.00 0.24 10.99
CA ASP A 5 23.47 -1.11 10.66
C ASP A 5 22.58 -1.71 9.56
N MET A 6 23.10 -1.72 8.34
CA MET A 6 22.42 -2.30 7.17
C MET A 6 22.16 -3.80 7.32
N ALA A 7 23.01 -4.53 8.05
CA ALA A 7 22.85 -5.98 8.23
C ALA A 7 21.68 -6.27 9.18
N ASP A 8 21.61 -5.55 10.31
CA ASP A 8 20.46 -5.62 11.23
C ASP A 8 19.16 -5.19 10.53
N ALA A 9 19.19 -4.09 9.77
CA ALA A 9 18.03 -3.62 9.02
C ALA A 9 17.53 -4.65 7.99
N ARG A 10 18.45 -5.28 7.24
CA ARG A 10 18.12 -6.34 6.28
C ARG A 10 17.53 -7.56 6.98
N GLU A 11 18.09 -7.98 8.11
CA GLU A 11 17.58 -9.15 8.82
C GLU A 11 16.17 -8.91 9.39
N ARG A 12 15.91 -7.72 9.96
CA ARG A 12 14.56 -7.34 10.39
C ARG A 12 13.57 -7.31 9.22
N ALA A 13 13.98 -6.77 8.07
CA ALA A 13 13.14 -6.74 6.89
C ALA A 13 12.81 -8.16 6.40
N ARG A 14 13.77 -9.08 6.43
CA ARG A 14 13.56 -10.50 6.10
C ARG A 14 12.55 -11.18 7.04
N ILE A 15 12.66 -10.94 8.35
CA ILE A 15 11.71 -11.48 9.33
C ILE A 15 10.31 -10.92 9.06
N SER A 16 10.18 -9.61 8.83
CA SER A 16 8.90 -9.00 8.47
C SER A 16 8.32 -9.61 7.20
N LEU A 17 9.11 -9.75 6.13
CA LEU A 17 8.67 -10.40 4.89
C LEU A 17 8.15 -11.82 5.12
N ALA A 18 8.83 -12.62 5.94
CA ALA A 18 8.42 -13.99 6.23
C ALA A 18 7.05 -14.03 6.94
N LEU A 19 6.78 -13.10 7.87
CA LEU A 19 5.47 -13.01 8.52
C LEU A 19 4.35 -12.71 7.52
N GLU A 20 4.58 -11.78 6.60
CA GLU A 20 3.58 -11.41 5.57
C GLU A 20 3.38 -12.51 4.51
N GLN A 21 4.38 -13.38 4.31
CA GLN A 21 4.27 -14.52 3.40
C GLN A 21 3.31 -15.60 3.91
N ASP A 22 3.21 -15.76 5.24
CA ASP A 22 2.31 -16.72 5.89
C ASP A 22 0.91 -16.17 6.12
N ASP A 23 0.71 -14.86 5.93
CA ASP A 23 -0.58 -14.21 6.17
C ASP A 23 -1.65 -14.63 5.16
N ARG A 24 -2.86 -14.85 5.66
CA ARG A 24 -3.97 -15.44 4.92
C ARG A 24 -5.09 -14.45 4.74
N ARG A 25 -5.57 -14.31 3.50
CA ARG A 25 -6.63 -13.35 3.16
C ARG A 25 -7.90 -13.58 3.96
N GLU A 26 -8.20 -14.84 4.25
CA GLU A 26 -9.41 -15.25 4.97
C GLU A 26 -9.49 -14.67 6.38
N ASP A 27 -8.34 -14.46 7.03
CA ASP A 27 -8.24 -13.97 8.41
C ASP A 27 -8.59 -12.47 8.51
N HIS A 28 -8.60 -11.76 7.37
CA HIS A 28 -8.87 -10.33 7.27
C HIS A 28 -10.23 -10.01 6.65
N LEU A 29 -10.92 -11.03 6.12
CA LEU A 29 -12.24 -10.83 5.56
C LEU A 29 -13.29 -10.57 6.67
N PRO A 30 -14.33 -9.77 6.37
CA PRO A 30 -14.53 -9.02 5.13
C PRO A 30 -13.97 -7.59 5.16
N ARG A 31 -13.43 -7.13 6.31
CA ARG A 31 -13.27 -5.70 6.61
C ARG A 31 -11.83 -5.19 6.64
N SER A 32 -10.80 -6.01 6.72
CA SER A 32 -9.42 -5.54 6.95
C SER A 32 -8.42 -6.03 5.91
N VAL A 33 -8.85 -6.60 4.79
CA VAL A 33 -7.99 -7.13 3.73
C VAL A 33 -7.05 -6.05 3.19
N GLY A 34 -7.58 -4.86 2.92
CA GLY A 34 -6.76 -3.76 2.41
C GLY A 34 -5.85 -3.13 3.46
N HIS A 35 -6.23 -3.20 4.75
CA HIS A 35 -5.34 -2.78 5.83
C HIS A 35 -4.18 -3.75 5.98
N ALA A 36 -4.44 -5.06 6.02
CA ALA A 36 -3.41 -6.10 6.04
C ALA A 36 -2.45 -5.94 4.85
N ALA A 37 -2.99 -5.74 3.65
CA ALA A 37 -2.19 -5.51 2.45
C ALA A 37 -1.34 -4.23 2.51
N THR A 38 -1.75 -3.21 3.28
CA THR A 38 -0.92 -2.02 3.52
C THR A 38 0.30 -2.37 4.41
N LEU A 39 0.11 -3.23 5.41
CA LEU A 39 1.21 -3.73 6.26
C LEU A 39 2.15 -4.64 5.48
N MET A 40 1.61 -5.53 4.65
CA MET A 40 2.37 -6.34 3.71
C MET A 40 3.28 -5.49 2.83
N LEU A 41 2.73 -4.42 2.27
CA LEU A 41 3.48 -3.53 1.40
C LEU A 41 4.56 -2.76 2.15
N ASP A 42 4.32 -2.34 3.40
CA ASP A 42 5.35 -1.72 4.24
C ASP A 42 6.53 -2.68 4.49
N ALA A 43 6.26 -3.95 4.81
CA ALA A 43 7.29 -4.97 4.91
C ALA A 43 8.03 -5.18 3.58
N ALA A 44 7.30 -5.21 2.46
CA ALA A 44 7.88 -5.35 1.13
C ALA A 44 8.79 -4.18 0.74
N VAL A 45 8.40 -2.94 1.04
CA VAL A 45 9.23 -1.75 0.82
C VAL A 45 10.51 -1.83 1.65
N LYS A 46 10.41 -2.21 2.93
CA LYS A 46 11.59 -2.42 3.79
C LYS A 46 12.53 -3.49 3.25
N GLY A 47 11.98 -4.60 2.76
CA GLY A 47 12.74 -5.64 2.08
C GLY A 47 13.45 -5.11 0.84
N TRP A 48 12.73 -4.36 0.01
CA TRP A 48 13.26 -3.78 -1.22
C TRP A 48 14.44 -2.84 -0.94
N ILE A 49 14.29 -1.86 -0.05
CA ILE A 49 15.35 -0.87 0.24
C ILE A 49 16.57 -1.48 0.96
N THR A 50 16.43 -2.68 1.54
CA THR A 50 17.54 -3.42 2.18
C THR A 50 18.17 -4.49 1.27
N GLY A 51 17.77 -4.52 -0.02
CA GLY A 51 18.34 -5.40 -1.04
C GLY A 51 17.79 -6.82 -1.02
N LEU A 52 16.54 -7.02 -0.60
CA LEU A 52 15.79 -8.28 -0.61
C LEU A 52 14.69 -8.25 -1.69
N GLU A 53 14.97 -7.63 -2.84
CA GLU A 53 13.99 -7.34 -3.89
C GLU A 53 13.26 -8.61 -4.38
N ASP A 54 13.98 -9.71 -4.55
CA ASP A 54 13.41 -11.00 -4.99
C ASP A 54 12.48 -11.63 -3.93
N GLU A 55 12.79 -11.47 -2.64
CA GLU A 55 11.96 -11.95 -1.53
C GLU A 55 10.71 -11.06 -1.34
N ALA A 56 10.86 -9.75 -1.61
CA ALA A 56 9.79 -8.77 -1.50
C ALA A 56 8.78 -8.86 -2.66
N ARG A 57 9.22 -9.19 -3.88
CA ARG A 57 8.36 -9.15 -5.09
C ARG A 57 7.08 -10.00 -4.99
N PRO A 58 7.09 -11.24 -4.45
CA PRO A 58 5.86 -12.00 -4.23
C PRO A 58 4.89 -11.31 -3.25
N VAL A 59 5.42 -10.66 -2.20
CA VAL A 59 4.62 -9.93 -1.21
C VAL A 59 4.01 -8.67 -1.85
N VAL A 60 4.76 -7.93 -2.67
CA VAL A 60 4.24 -6.78 -3.44
C VAL A 60 3.04 -7.19 -4.30
N ARG A 61 3.16 -8.29 -5.05
CA ARG A 61 2.09 -8.77 -5.94
C ARG A 61 0.83 -9.15 -5.16
N ARG A 62 1.00 -9.89 -4.06
CA ARG A 62 -0.12 -10.25 -3.19
C ARG A 62 -0.78 -9.03 -2.56
N ALA A 63 0.01 -8.11 -2.03
CA ALA A 63 -0.49 -6.85 -1.47
C ALA A 63 -1.30 -6.08 -2.51
N ARG A 64 -0.79 -5.98 -3.75
CA ARG A 64 -1.51 -5.36 -4.86
C ARG A 64 -2.86 -6.02 -5.12
N GLU A 65 -2.92 -7.34 -5.25
CA GLU A 65 -4.18 -8.08 -5.47
C GLU A 65 -5.21 -7.79 -4.36
N TRP A 66 -4.76 -7.80 -3.11
CA TRP A 66 -5.62 -7.54 -1.95
C TRP A 66 -6.10 -6.09 -1.88
N LEU A 67 -5.24 -5.13 -2.26
CA LEU A 67 -5.59 -3.72 -2.35
C LEU A 67 -6.58 -3.45 -3.49
N GLU A 68 -6.37 -4.05 -4.67
CA GLU A 68 -7.30 -3.96 -5.81
C GLU A 68 -8.69 -4.48 -5.41
N ASP A 69 -8.75 -5.63 -4.75
CA ASP A 69 -10.00 -6.22 -4.23
C ASP A 69 -10.66 -5.36 -3.14
N SER A 70 -9.90 -4.89 -2.15
CA SER A 70 -10.41 -4.02 -1.07
C SER A 70 -10.98 -2.71 -1.63
N VAL A 71 -10.30 -2.10 -2.61
CA VAL A 71 -10.78 -0.89 -3.30
C VAL A 71 -12.04 -1.20 -4.12
N ALA A 72 -12.07 -2.30 -4.87
CA ALA A 72 -13.21 -2.68 -5.69
C ALA A 72 -14.48 -2.97 -4.87
N ARG A 73 -14.34 -3.61 -3.70
CA ARG A 73 -15.44 -3.89 -2.77
C ARG A 73 -15.86 -2.68 -1.93
N GLY A 74 -15.08 -1.59 -1.94
CA GLY A 74 -15.33 -0.43 -1.10
C GLY A 74 -15.20 -0.77 0.39
N GLU A 75 -14.14 -1.48 0.76
CA GLU A 75 -13.92 -1.97 2.13
C GLU A 75 -14.10 -0.87 3.20
N ASP A 76 -14.90 -1.21 4.22
CA ASP A 76 -15.20 -0.33 5.34
C ASP A 76 -14.34 -0.72 6.56
N PHE A 77 -13.21 -0.03 6.69
CA PHE A 77 -12.18 -0.26 7.71
C PHE A 77 -11.78 1.05 8.41
N GLY A 78 -11.66 0.97 9.73
CA GLY A 78 -11.16 2.06 10.58
C GLY A 78 -12.15 3.20 10.78
N ASP A 79 -11.75 4.21 11.55
CA ASP A 79 -12.56 5.39 11.86
C ASP A 79 -11.66 6.65 11.84
N PRO A 80 -11.88 7.62 10.92
CA PRO A 80 -12.92 7.63 9.88
C PRO A 80 -12.57 6.71 8.69
N PRO A 81 -13.52 5.93 8.14
CA PRO A 81 -13.26 4.98 7.04
C PRO A 81 -12.64 5.61 5.78
N GLU A 82 -12.95 6.87 5.51
CA GLU A 82 -12.46 7.60 4.34
C GLU A 82 -10.95 7.85 4.38
N TYR A 83 -10.39 8.03 5.58
CA TYR A 83 -8.96 8.20 5.79
C TYR A 83 -8.22 6.91 5.40
N PHE A 84 -8.70 5.76 5.88
CA PHE A 84 -8.12 4.46 5.54
C PHE A 84 -8.29 4.13 4.05
N ALA A 85 -9.38 4.57 3.44
CA ALA A 85 -9.58 4.41 2.01
C ALA A 85 -8.59 5.23 1.16
N LEU A 86 -8.11 6.38 1.65
CA LEU A 86 -7.02 7.13 1.03
C LEU A 86 -5.68 6.40 1.19
N ILE A 87 -5.37 5.91 2.39
CA ILE A 87 -4.16 5.12 2.66
C ILE A 87 -4.09 3.93 1.71
N ARG A 88 -5.18 3.17 1.56
CA ARG A 88 -5.23 2.01 0.66
C ARG A 88 -4.98 2.38 -0.80
N ALA A 89 -5.49 3.52 -1.25
CA ALA A 89 -5.23 3.98 -2.62
C ALA A 89 -3.78 4.39 -2.85
N HIS A 90 -3.14 5.02 -1.85
CA HIS A 90 -1.71 5.31 -1.89
C HIS A 90 -0.87 4.02 -1.89
N ALA A 91 -1.21 3.07 -1.02
CA ALA A 91 -0.57 1.76 -0.98
C ALA A 91 -0.71 1.05 -2.34
N LEU A 92 -1.89 1.06 -2.96
CA LEU A 92 -2.10 0.45 -4.27
C LEU A 92 -1.22 1.10 -5.35
N ALA A 93 -1.10 2.43 -5.35
CA ALA A 93 -0.21 3.12 -6.29
C ALA A 93 1.25 2.71 -6.13
N ILE A 94 1.74 2.60 -4.89
CA ILE A 94 3.10 2.12 -4.59
C ILE A 94 3.27 0.67 -5.06
N ALA A 95 2.31 -0.21 -4.76
CA ALA A 95 2.37 -1.61 -5.16
C ALA A 95 2.38 -1.77 -6.69
N CYS A 96 1.57 -0.98 -7.42
CA CYS A 96 1.62 -0.91 -8.89
C CYS A 96 2.99 -0.45 -9.38
N TRP A 97 3.56 0.62 -8.82
CA TRP A 97 4.89 1.10 -9.20
C TRP A 97 5.98 0.03 -9.00
N MET A 98 5.99 -0.64 -7.84
CA MET A 98 6.97 -1.69 -7.53
C MET A 98 6.82 -2.94 -8.43
N ASP A 99 5.61 -3.24 -8.88
CA ASP A 99 5.32 -4.37 -9.79
C ASP A 99 5.45 -3.98 -11.28
N GLY A 100 5.84 -2.74 -11.59
CA GLY A 100 5.98 -2.25 -12.96
C GLY A 100 4.64 -2.08 -13.70
N ALA A 101 3.54 -1.96 -12.97
CA ALA A 101 2.20 -1.77 -13.49
C ALA A 101 1.78 -0.28 -13.47
N PRO A 102 0.90 0.16 -14.38
CA PRO A 102 0.38 1.52 -14.36
C PRO A 102 -0.38 1.81 -13.04
N ALA A 103 0.05 2.84 -12.31
CA ALA A 103 -0.55 3.26 -11.04
C ALA A 103 -1.62 4.36 -11.19
N ASP A 104 -1.58 5.09 -12.31
CA ASP A 104 -2.25 6.39 -12.44
C ASP A 104 -3.77 6.33 -12.34
N ARG A 105 -4.40 5.28 -12.88
CA ARG A 105 -5.86 5.18 -12.92
C ARG A 105 -6.47 5.20 -11.52
N TRP A 106 -5.97 4.35 -10.62
CA TRP A 106 -6.55 4.15 -9.30
C TRP A 106 -6.30 5.32 -8.36
N PHE A 107 -5.08 5.88 -8.42
CA PHE A 107 -4.73 7.07 -7.67
C PHE A 107 -5.61 8.25 -8.11
N ARG A 108 -5.65 8.56 -9.41
CA ARG A 108 -6.44 9.69 -9.94
C ARG A 108 -7.94 9.51 -9.68
N GLU A 109 -8.48 8.30 -9.79
CA GLU A 109 -9.92 8.05 -9.56
C GLU A 109 -10.30 8.12 -8.07
N THR A 110 -9.46 7.64 -7.17
CA THR A 110 -9.69 7.77 -5.72
C THR A 110 -9.55 9.21 -5.26
N PHE A 111 -8.50 9.87 -5.73
CA PHE A 111 -8.21 11.25 -5.41
C PHE A 111 -9.34 12.18 -5.91
N ARG A 112 -9.78 12.05 -7.18
CA ARG A 112 -10.91 12.83 -7.72
C ARG A 112 -12.23 12.61 -6.96
N ARG A 113 -12.55 11.37 -6.60
CA ARG A 113 -13.79 11.06 -5.87
C ARG A 113 -13.81 11.66 -4.46
N ARG A 114 -12.65 11.81 -3.82
CA ARG A 114 -12.55 12.17 -2.39
C ARG A 114 -12.01 13.57 -2.12
N ALA A 115 -11.27 14.20 -3.04
CA ALA A 115 -10.86 15.61 -2.95
C ALA A 115 -12.07 16.56 -2.82
N LYS A 116 -13.22 16.20 -3.41
CA LYS A 116 -14.50 16.92 -3.24
C LYS A 116 -15.03 16.94 -1.80
N ARG A 117 -14.59 16.04 -0.92
CA ARG A 117 -15.18 15.82 0.41
C ARG A 117 -14.28 16.27 1.58
N PHE A 118 -12.97 16.35 1.38
CA PHE A 118 -12.01 16.81 2.40
C PHE A 118 -11.72 18.33 2.36
N GLY A 119 -12.41 19.10 1.51
CA GLY A 119 -12.38 20.57 1.57
C GLY A 119 -11.03 21.22 1.24
N ALA A 120 -10.12 20.53 0.57
CA ALA A 120 -8.90 21.13 0.06
C ALA A 120 -9.20 21.90 -1.23
N HIS A 121 -8.66 23.11 -1.33
CA HIS A 121 -8.74 24.00 -2.49
C HIS A 121 -8.57 23.21 -3.80
N HIS A 122 -9.69 23.07 -4.51
CA HIS A 122 -9.83 22.25 -5.71
C HIS A 122 -8.87 22.67 -6.85
N ASP A 123 -8.29 23.87 -6.73
CA ASP A 123 -7.43 24.50 -7.73
C ASP A 123 -5.95 24.12 -7.57
N GLU A 124 -5.42 23.92 -6.35
CA GLU A 124 -4.01 23.55 -6.14
C GLU A 124 -3.73 22.06 -6.37
N LEU A 125 -4.76 21.22 -6.23
CA LEU A 125 -4.65 19.77 -6.40
C LEU A 125 -4.99 19.30 -7.83
N ALA A 126 -5.64 20.15 -8.63
CA ALA A 126 -5.91 19.88 -10.04
C ALA A 126 -4.61 19.80 -10.87
N ASP A 127 -3.59 20.56 -10.47
CA ASP A 127 -2.29 20.57 -11.14
C ASP A 127 -1.46 19.29 -10.90
N TYR A 128 -1.67 18.60 -9.77
CA TYR A 128 -1.02 17.31 -9.48
C TYR A 128 -1.58 16.14 -10.32
N VAL A 129 -2.73 16.34 -10.97
CA VAL A 129 -3.45 15.33 -11.76
C VAL A 129 -3.42 15.67 -13.26
N ARG A 130 -2.77 16.76 -13.66
CA ARG A 130 -2.53 17.09 -15.07
C ARG A 130 -1.22 16.46 -15.53
N ASP A 131 -1.39 15.53 -16.47
CA ASP A 131 -0.42 14.82 -17.33
C ASP A 131 1.04 14.74 -16.89
#